data_AF-A0ABC8KIW2-F1
#
_entry.id   AF-A0ABC8KIW2-F1
#
_cell.length_a   1.000
_cell.length_b   1.000
_cell.length_c   1.000
_cell.angle_alpha   90.00
_cell.angle_beta   90.00
_cell.angle_gamma   90.00
#
_symmetry.space_group_name_H-M   'P 1'
#
loop_
_entity.id
_entity.type
_entity.pdbx_description
1 polymer ?
#
loop_
_entity_poly.entity_id
_entity_poly.type
_entity_poly.pdbx_seq_one_letter_code
_entity_poly.pdbx_strand_id
1 'polypeptide(L)' 'PYAVATKLALAHLAEGERTDDALVGFKNFAAANTNLKGIELTVDDVANVVLFLASDESR' A
#
# COMPACT_ATOMS: atom_id res chain seq x y z
N PRO A 1 2.82 -11.79 1.77
CA PRO A 1 3.43 -10.63 1.08
C PRO A 1 2.81 -9.33 1.59
N TYR A 2 3.47 -8.18 1.47
CA TYR A 2 2.91 -6.89 1.87
C TYR A 2 2.82 -5.97 0.66
N ALA A 3 1.73 -5.22 0.55
CA ALA A 3 1.48 -4.34 -0.57
C ALA A 3 0.71 -3.11 -0.10
N VAL A 4 1.06 -1.96 -0.67
CA VAL A 4 0.42 -0.67 -0.37
C VAL A 4 -0.26 -0.18 -1.64
N ALA A 5 -1.55 0.17 -1.52
CA ALA A 5 -2.35 0.64 -2.64
C ALA A 5 -1.94 2.07 -3.04
N THR A 6 -1.01 2.17 -3.98
CA THR A 6 -0.58 3.43 -4.60
C THR A 6 -1.01 3.49 -6.06
N LYS A 7 -0.95 4.66 -6.70
CA LYS A 7 -1.19 4.77 -8.15
C LYS A 7 -0.21 3.91 -8.97
N LEU A 8 1.00 3.67 -8.45
CA LEU A 8 1.99 2.81 -9.10
C LEU A 8 1.61 1.33 -9.05
N ALA A 9 0.83 0.89 -8.06
CA ALA A 9 0.35 -0.48 -7.98
C ALA A 9 -0.53 -0.86 -9.20
N LEU A 10 -1.17 0.14 -9.81
CA LEU A 10 -2.02 -0.02 -11.00
C LEU A 10 -1.33 0.49 -12.28
N ALA A 11 -0.01 0.72 -12.28
CA ALA A 11 0.71 1.29 -13.42
C ALA A 11 0.64 0.41 -14.68
N HIS A 12 0.38 -0.89 -14.53
CA HIS A 12 0.19 -1.83 -15.62
C HIS A 12 -1.16 -1.68 -16.33
N LEU A 13 -2.11 -0.97 -15.74
CA LEU A 13 -3.41 -0.66 -16.35
C LEU A 13 -3.34 0.64 -17.15
N ALA A 14 -4.21 0.76 -18.16
CA ALA A 14 -4.39 2.02 -18.89
C ALA A 14 -4.93 3.10 -17.95
N GLU A 15 -4.65 4.38 -18.24
CA GLU A 15 -4.96 5.47 -17.31
C GLU A 15 -6.46 5.56 -16.93
N GLY A 16 -7.36 5.38 -17.91
CA GLY A 16 -8.81 5.35 -17.67
C GLY A 16 -9.32 4.15 -16.85
N GLU A 17 -8.49 3.13 -16.66
CA GLU A 17 -8.81 1.93 -15.88
C GLU A 17 -8.24 1.99 -14.45
N ARG A 18 -7.44 3.00 -14.11
CA ARG A 18 -6.88 3.22 -12.76
C ARG A 18 -7.89 3.88 -11.83
N THR A 19 -9.09 3.31 -11.77
CA THR A 19 -10.23 3.83 -11.01
C THR A 19 -10.13 3.50 -9.52
N ASP A 20 -10.98 4.14 -8.71
CA ASP A 20 -11.10 3.82 -7.28
C ASP A 20 -11.54 2.36 -7.05
N ASP A 21 -12.40 1.83 -7.91
CA ASP A 21 -12.80 0.42 -7.86
C ASP A 21 -11.62 -0.53 -8.11
N ALA A 22 -10.71 -0.17 -9.02
CA ALA A 22 -9.48 -0.93 -9.25
C ALA A 22 -8.56 -0.89 -8.01
N LEU A 23 -8.50 0.23 -7.29
CA LEU A 23 -7.79 0.34 -6.02
C LEU A 23 -8.44 -0.54 -4.94
N VAL A 24 -9.77 -0.57 -4.85
CA VAL A 24 -10.50 -1.47 -3.93
C VAL A 24 -10.20 -2.93 -4.25
N GLY A 25 -10.22 -3.31 -5.53
CA GLY A 25 -9.84 -4.65 -5.98
C GLY A 25 -8.42 -5.04 -5.56
N PHE A 26 -7.46 -4.12 -5.75
CA PHE A 26 -6.08 -4.32 -5.30
C PHE A 26 -5.98 -4.51 -3.78
N LYS A 27 -6.66 -3.67 -2.98
CA LYS A 27 -6.68 -3.78 -1.51
C LYS A 27 -7.22 -5.13 -1.06
N ASN A 28 -8.32 -5.58 -1.66
CA ASN A 28 -8.91 -6.89 -1.35
C ASN A 28 -7.95 -8.05 -1.68
N PHE A 29 -7.29 -7.98 -2.84
CA PHE A 29 -6.27 -8.96 -3.22
C PHE A 29 -5.11 -8.97 -2.22
N ALA A 30 -4.59 -7.81 -1.84
CA ALA A 30 -3.51 -7.69 -0.88
C ALA A 30 -3.91 -8.24 0.50
N ALA A 31 -5.10 -7.89 0.99
CA ALA A 31 -5.63 -8.35 2.28
C ALA A 31 -5.83 -9.88 2.33
N ALA A 32 -6.28 -10.50 1.24
CA ALA A 32 -6.41 -11.94 1.16
C ALA A 32 -5.04 -12.66 1.27
N ASN A 33 -4.00 -12.08 0.69
CA ASN A 33 -2.68 -12.70 0.54
C ASN A 33 -1.62 -12.23 1.56
N THR A 34 -1.93 -11.25 2.41
CA THR A 34 -0.96 -10.72 3.38
C THR A 34 -0.68 -11.67 4.54
N ASN A 35 0.52 -11.56 5.12
CA ASN A 35 0.89 -12.31 6.32
C ASN A 35 0.31 -11.67 7.59
N LEU A 36 0.17 -10.34 7.62
CA LEU A 36 -0.42 -9.61 8.74
C LEU A 36 -1.94 -9.53 8.57
N LYS A 37 -2.64 -10.51 9.12
CA LYS A 37 -4.11 -10.59 9.00
C LYS A 37 -4.78 -9.49 9.82
N GLY A 38 -5.82 -8.89 9.24
CA GLY A 38 -6.58 -7.82 9.89
C GLY A 38 -5.95 -6.42 9.82
N ILE A 39 -4.78 -6.29 9.17
CA ILE A 39 -4.10 -5.01 8.97
C ILE A 39 -4.10 -4.65 7.48
N GLU A 40 -4.59 -3.45 7.16
CA GLU A 40 -4.39 -2.82 5.85
C GLU A 40 -3.19 -1.88 5.94
N LEU A 41 -2.18 -2.11 5.11
CA LEU A 41 -1.04 -1.20 5.00
C LEU A 41 -1.38 -0.06 4.04
N THR A 42 -1.21 1.16 4.52
CA THR A 42 -1.52 2.40 3.82
C THR A 42 -0.25 3.17 3.45
N VAL A 43 -0.40 4.23 2.67
CA VAL A 43 0.72 5.14 2.35
C VAL A 43 1.24 5.88 3.58
N ASP A 44 0.37 6.12 4.57
CA ASP A 44 0.73 6.82 5.80
C ASP A 44 1.62 5.93 6.69
N ASP A 45 1.36 4.63 6.72
CA ASP A 45 2.22 3.68 7.43
C ASP A 45 3.65 3.71 6.87
N VAL A 46 3.79 3.77 5.54
CA VAL A 46 5.09 3.90 4.88
C VAL A 46 5.73 5.26 5.20
N ALA A 47 4.97 6.34 5.12
CA ALA A 47 5.47 7.69 5.42
C ALA A 47 5.99 7.79 6.86
N ASN A 48 5.26 7.24 7.83
CA ASN A 48 5.64 7.22 9.24
C ASN A 48 6.91 6.39 9.46
N VAL A 49 7.03 5.22 8.83
CA VAL A 49 8.24 4.40 8.91
C VAL A 49 9.44 5.13 8.33
N VAL A 50 9.29 5.78 7.18
CA VAL A 50 10.38 6.56 6.56
C VAL A 50 10.79 7.73 7.46
N LEU A 51 9.82 8.43 8.08
CA LEU A 51 10.10 9.51 9.02
C LEU A 51 10.87 9.02 10.24
N PHE A 52 10.44 7.91 10.84
CA PHE A 52 11.13 7.28 11.98
C PHE A 52 12.56 6.89 11.61
N LEU A 53 12.76 6.20 10.49
CA LEU A 53 14.08 5.77 10.04
C LEU A 53 15.02 6.94 9.71
N ALA A 54 14.48 8.09 9.33
CA ALA A 54 15.25 9.31 9.09
C ALA A 54 15.55 10.11 10.36
N SER A 55 14.90 9.80 11.48
CA SER A 55 15.08 10.51 12.76
C SER A 55 16.16 9.86 13.63
N ASP A 56 16.64 10.60 14.62
CA ASP A 56 17.58 10.09 15.63
C ASP A 56 16.94 9.06 16.59
N GLU A 57 15.60 8.90 16.56
CA GLU A 57 14.89 7.89 17.36
C GLU A 57 15.15 6.45 16.87
N SER A 58 15.66 6.29 15.63
CA SER A 58 15.95 5.00 15.02
C SER A 58 17.34 4.42 15.32
N ARG A 59 18.13 5.11 16.16
CA ARG A 59 19.51 4.73 16.52
C ARG A 59 19.59 3.87 17.77
#